data_AF-A0A9Q2QIP1-F1
#
_entry.id   AF-A0A9Q2QIP1-F1
#
_cell.length_a   1.000
_cell.length_b   1.000
_cell.length_c   1.000
_cell.angle_alpha   90.00
_cell.angle_beta   90.00
_cell.angle_gamma   90.00
#
_symmetry.space_group_name_H-M   'P 1'
#
loop_
_entity.id
_entity.type
_entity.pdbx_description
1 polymer ?
#
loop_
_entity_poly.entity_id
_entity_poly.type
_entity_poly.pdbx_seq_one_letter_code
_entity_poly.pdbx_strand_id
1 'polypeptide(L)'
;MFDYKTDLKPALKRIGMKQVELAQKLGKSDRTIKGWVAGTNCPSYDGHIEVMRILGLEDNYHPNDTSIVAIANVPVFSYVQAGEFTESQESIDPIDYLQIPHSLVPKNGFSLRVQGESMLYDSSESQLLGPKYAKYTLYEGENILVDPSEISPQNLVDKIVVARNSDGATVKLLYKDNNRLY
;
A
#
# COMPACT_ATOMS: atom_id res chain seq x y z
N MET A 1 -0.81 -2.46 13.14
CA MET A 1 -0.61 -1.14 13.76
C MET A 1 -1.61 -1.03 14.91
N PHE A 2 -1.15 -0.67 16.12
CA PHE A 2 -2.00 -0.61 17.33
C PHE A 2 -2.86 0.67 17.32
N ASP A 3 -4.18 0.52 17.39
CA ASP A 3 -5.13 1.63 17.45
C ASP A 3 -5.58 1.86 18.90
N TYR A 4 -5.23 3.02 19.46
CA TYR A 4 -5.54 3.38 20.84
C TYR A 4 -7.04 3.47 21.15
N LYS A 5 -7.87 3.74 20.14
CA LYS A 5 -9.32 3.85 20.30
C LYS A 5 -9.96 2.48 20.53
N THR A 6 -9.45 1.46 19.83
CA THR A 6 -10.08 0.14 19.76
C THR A 6 -9.31 -0.92 20.55
N ASP A 7 -7.97 -0.84 20.60
CA ASP A 7 -7.10 -1.88 21.15
C ASP A 7 -6.70 -1.64 22.62
N LEU A 8 -6.61 -0.38 23.07
CA LEU A 8 -6.04 -0.05 24.39
C LEU A 8 -6.87 -0.64 25.54
N LYS A 9 -8.20 -0.50 25.50
CA LYS A 9 -9.08 -1.04 26.55
C LYS A 9 -9.01 -2.58 26.63
N PRO A 10 -9.14 -3.33 25.52
CA PRO A 10 -8.94 -4.77 25.51
C PRO A 10 -7.55 -5.21 26.01
N ALA A 11 -6.49 -4.52 25.59
CA ALA A 11 -5.12 -4.85 25.99
C ALA A 11 -4.90 -4.66 27.50
N LEU A 12 -5.38 -3.55 28.06
CA LEU A 12 -5.34 -3.29 29.50
C LEU A 12 -6.12 -4.34 30.30
N LYS A 13 -7.31 -4.73 29.82
CA LYS A 13 -8.13 -5.78 30.45
C LYS A 13 -7.39 -7.12 30.49
N ARG A 14 -6.65 -7.47 29.42
CA ARG A 14 -5.89 -8.72 29.31
C ARG A 14 -4.82 -8.84 30.40
N ILE A 15 -4.17 -7.73 30.74
CA ILE A 15 -3.13 -7.67 31.78
C ILE A 15 -3.67 -7.26 33.15
N GLY A 16 -5.00 -7.12 33.31
CA GLY A 16 -5.64 -6.72 34.56
C GLY A 16 -5.38 -5.28 35.00
N MET A 17 -4.97 -4.39 34.09
CA MET A 17 -4.62 -3.01 34.40
C MET A 17 -5.76 -2.03 34.11
N LYS A 18 -5.90 -0.97 34.91
CA LYS A 18 -6.83 0.14 34.68
C LYS A 18 -6.17 1.30 33.94
N GLN A 19 -6.97 2.13 33.26
CA GLN A 19 -6.45 3.33 32.56
C GLN A 19 -5.74 4.32 33.49
N VAL A 20 -6.21 4.45 34.73
CA VAL A 20 -5.60 5.32 35.76
C VAL A 20 -4.22 4.80 36.15
N GLU A 21 -4.05 3.47 36.23
CA GLU A 21 -2.76 2.85 36.55
C GLU A 21 -1.76 3.02 35.40
N LEU A 22 -2.23 2.93 34.15
CA LEU A 22 -1.43 3.28 32.97
C LEU A 22 -0.99 4.75 33.00
N ALA A 23 -1.90 5.66 33.35
CA ALA A 23 -1.59 7.09 33.46
C ALA A 23 -0.49 7.34 34.50
N GLN A 24 -0.61 6.71 35.67
CA GLN A 24 0.39 6.78 36.75
C GLN A 24 1.75 6.23 36.30
N LYS A 25 1.78 5.06 35.65
CA LYS A 25 3.04 4.46 35.15
C LYS A 25 3.75 5.31 34.11
N LEU A 26 3.00 6.06 33.30
CA LEU A 26 3.54 6.94 32.26
C LEU A 26 3.81 8.37 32.74
N GLY A 27 3.49 8.69 34.00
CA GLY A 27 3.55 10.07 34.51
C GLY A 27 2.64 11.04 33.74
N LYS A 28 1.51 10.55 33.19
CA LYS A 28 0.55 11.35 32.40
C LYS A 28 -0.76 11.53 33.17
N SER A 29 -1.52 12.55 32.78
CA SER A 29 -2.85 12.78 33.36
C SER A 29 -3.87 11.75 32.87
N ASP A 30 -4.85 11.40 33.71
CA ASP A 30 -6.00 10.56 33.32
C ASP A 30 -6.72 11.07 32.06
N ARG A 31 -6.78 12.40 31.90
CA ARG A 31 -7.38 13.06 30.73
C ARG A 31 -6.63 12.71 29.44
N THR A 32 -5.30 12.60 29.50
CA THR A 32 -4.47 12.22 28.35
C THR A 32 -4.81 10.82 27.87
N ILE A 33 -4.91 9.85 28.78
CA ILE A 33 -5.26 8.46 28.44
C ILE A 33 -6.70 8.35 27.92
N LYS A 34 -7.65 9.08 28.53
CA LYS A 34 -9.03 9.16 28.03
C LYS A 34 -9.11 9.75 26.62
N GLY A 35 -8.26 10.73 26.32
CA GLY A 35 -8.14 11.32 24.98
C GLY A 35 -7.67 10.30 23.95
N TRP A 36 -6.68 9.46 24.29
CA TRP A 36 -6.21 8.37 23.42
C TRP A 36 -7.31 7.38 23.10
N VAL A 37 -8.11 6.99 24.11
CA VAL A 37 -9.21 6.04 23.91
C VAL A 37 -10.39 6.66 23.16
N ALA A 38 -10.60 7.98 23.31
CA ALA A 38 -11.60 8.70 22.52
C ALA A 38 -11.13 8.98 21.09
N GLY A 39 -9.83 8.84 20.80
CA GLY A 39 -9.21 9.21 19.54
C GLY A 39 -9.08 10.71 19.32
N THR A 40 -9.16 11.52 20.39
CA THR A 40 -9.04 13.00 20.30
C THR A 40 -7.59 13.47 20.29
N ASN A 41 -6.67 12.65 20.78
CA ASN A 41 -5.24 12.83 20.65
C ASN A 41 -4.55 11.46 20.61
N CYS A 42 -3.27 11.43 20.23
CA CYS A 42 -2.44 10.24 20.22
C CYS A 42 -1.20 10.43 21.10
N PRO A 43 -0.57 9.36 21.60
CA PRO A 43 0.71 9.47 22.27
C PRO A 43 1.79 9.99 21.31
N SER A 44 2.83 10.62 21.88
CA SER A 44 4.08 10.81 21.17
C SER A 44 4.74 9.46 20.87
N TYR A 45 5.72 9.45 19.96
CA TYR A 45 6.48 8.25 19.61
C TYR A 45 7.08 7.54 20.84
N ASP A 46 7.78 8.27 21.73
CA ASP A 46 8.33 7.69 22.95
C ASP A 46 7.24 7.18 23.90
N GLY A 47 6.14 7.92 24.01
CA GLY A 47 4.99 7.50 24.80
C GLY A 47 4.31 6.25 24.24
N HIS A 48 4.35 6.05 22.92
CA HIS A 48 3.87 4.83 22.29
C HIS A 48 4.74 3.63 22.66
N ILE A 49 6.06 3.77 22.58
CA ILE A 49 7.03 2.73 22.96
C ILE A 49 6.82 2.30 24.42
N GLU A 50 6.68 3.27 25.34
CA GLU A 50 6.43 2.97 26.75
C GLU A 50 5.10 2.25 26.98
N VAL A 51 4.04 2.62 26.25
CA VAL A 51 2.76 1.91 26.32
C VAL A 51 2.91 0.47 25.84
N MET A 52 3.57 0.23 24.71
CA MET A 52 3.78 -1.12 24.18
C MET A 52 4.58 -2.00 25.16
N ARG A 53 5.62 -1.44 25.80
CA ARG A 53 6.36 -2.10 26.89
C ARG A 53 5.46 -2.50 28.05
N ILE A 54 4.63 -1.57 28.55
CA ILE A 54 3.71 -1.83 29.66
C ILE A 54 2.69 -2.91 29.31
N LEU A 55 2.23 -2.93 28.06
CA LEU A 55 1.26 -3.91 27.57
C LEU A 55 1.87 -5.27 27.24
N GLY A 56 3.21 -5.40 27.26
CA GLY A 56 3.91 -6.60 26.79
C GLY A 56 3.69 -6.85 25.30
N LEU A 57 3.52 -5.78 24.52
CA LEU A 57 3.27 -5.81 23.07
C LEU A 57 4.47 -5.25 22.30
N GLU A 58 5.66 -5.30 22.89
CA GLU A 58 6.92 -4.86 22.25
C GLU A 58 7.12 -5.60 20.91
N ASP A 59 6.74 -6.88 20.83
CA ASP A 59 6.83 -7.69 19.61
C ASP A 59 5.81 -7.28 18.52
N ASN A 60 4.77 -6.53 18.89
CA ASN A 60 3.78 -5.99 17.94
C ASN A 60 4.10 -4.55 17.49
N TYR A 61 5.17 -3.96 18.01
CA TYR A 61 5.70 -2.67 17.60
C TYR A 61 7.23 -2.67 17.70
N HIS A 62 7.89 -3.11 16.63
CA HIS A 62 9.34 -3.06 16.50
C HIS A 62 9.78 -1.79 15.75
N PRO A 63 10.30 -0.75 16.43
CA PRO A 63 11.14 0.25 15.78
C PRO A 63 12.59 -0.22 15.57
N ASN A 64 12.93 -1.44 16.00
CA ASN A 64 14.21 -2.10 15.78
C ASN A 64 14.02 -3.47 15.11
N ASP A 65 13.19 -3.53 14.06
CA ASP A 65 13.15 -4.72 13.23
C ASP A 65 14.46 -4.79 12.42
N THR A 66 15.44 -5.50 12.97
CA THR A 66 16.61 -5.99 12.24
C THR A 66 16.31 -7.33 11.57
N SER A 67 15.04 -7.65 11.30
CA SER A 67 14.76 -8.62 10.25
C SER A 67 15.50 -8.15 9.01
N ILE A 68 16.38 -9.00 8.50
CA ILE A 68 17.00 -8.78 7.21
C ILE A 68 15.84 -8.84 6.22
N VAL A 69 15.26 -7.68 5.90
CA VAL A 69 14.29 -7.55 4.83
C VAL A 69 15.07 -7.87 3.57
N ALA A 70 14.95 -9.11 3.10
CA ALA A 70 15.55 -9.51 1.84
C ALA A 70 15.06 -8.54 0.77
N ILE A 71 15.97 -7.77 0.17
CA ILE A 71 15.66 -6.87 -0.93
C ILE A 71 15.73 -7.68 -2.21
N ALA A 72 14.71 -7.56 -3.03
CA ALA A 72 14.68 -8.12 -4.37
C ALA A 72 14.93 -7.02 -5.40
N ASN A 73 15.67 -7.35 -6.46
CA ASN A 73 15.80 -6.52 -7.65
C ASN A 73 14.71 -6.96 -8.64
N VAL A 74 13.63 -6.20 -8.74
CA VAL A 74 12.55 -6.46 -9.69
C VAL A 74 12.90 -5.79 -11.02
N PRO A 75 12.88 -6.51 -12.16
CA PRO A 75 13.18 -5.92 -13.45
C PRO A 75 12.17 -4.83 -13.80
N VAL A 76 12.65 -3.67 -14.22
CA VAL A 76 11.84 -2.56 -14.72
C VAL A 76 11.84 -2.59 -16.23
N PHE A 77 10.65 -2.58 -16.84
CA PHE A 77 10.48 -2.44 -18.28
C PHE A 77 9.86 -1.08 -18.63
N SER A 78 10.27 -0.53 -19.78
CA SER A 78 9.55 0.60 -20.36
C SER A 78 8.20 0.12 -20.86
N TYR A 79 7.19 0.95 -20.69
CA TYR A 79 5.86 0.74 -21.24
C TYR A 79 5.87 0.49 -22.78
N VAL A 80 6.77 1.13 -23.53
CA VAL A 80 6.95 0.86 -24.98
C VAL A 80 7.44 -0.57 -25.22
N GLN A 81 8.35 -1.07 -24.38
CA GLN A 81 8.83 -2.46 -24.48
C GLN A 81 7.76 -3.49 -24.08
N ALA A 82 6.80 -3.11 -23.24
CA ALA A 82 5.64 -3.94 -22.93
C ALA A 82 4.69 -4.16 -24.14
N GLY A 83 4.71 -3.26 -25.13
CA GLY A 83 3.96 -3.38 -26.38
C GLY A 83 4.54 -4.37 -27.38
N GLU A 84 5.85 -4.63 -27.33
CA GLU A 84 6.56 -5.54 -28.24
C GLU A 84 6.55 -7.02 -27.81
N PHE A 85 5.69 -7.40 -26.85
CA PHE A 85 5.42 -8.79 -26.46
C PHE A 85 4.71 -9.61 -27.58
N THR A 86 4.86 -9.20 -28.84
CA THR A 86 4.34 -9.82 -30.07
C THR A 86 5.32 -10.79 -30.71
N GLU A 87 6.62 -10.62 -30.50
CA GLU A 87 7.62 -11.48 -31.12
C GLU A 87 8.42 -12.20 -30.04
N SER A 88 8.68 -13.48 -30.28
CA SER A 88 9.49 -14.37 -29.46
C SER A 88 10.92 -13.84 -29.30
N GLN A 89 11.10 -12.83 -28.46
CA GLN A 89 12.37 -12.49 -27.85
C GLN A 89 12.52 -13.34 -26.60
N GLU A 90 13.51 -14.24 -26.60
CA GLU A 90 13.83 -15.11 -25.47
C GLU A 90 14.33 -14.35 -24.24
N SER A 91 14.62 -13.05 -24.37
CA SER A 91 14.99 -12.16 -23.26
C SER A 91 14.75 -10.69 -23.61
N ILE A 92 13.90 -10.00 -22.85
CA ILE A 92 13.82 -8.54 -22.85
C ILE A 92 14.77 -8.05 -21.75
N ASP A 93 15.75 -7.23 -22.12
CA ASP A 93 16.65 -6.62 -21.16
C ASP A 93 15.91 -5.52 -20.36
N PRO A 94 15.94 -5.56 -19.02
CA PRO A 94 15.32 -4.53 -18.20
C PRO A 94 16.07 -3.20 -18.36
N ILE A 95 15.32 -2.11 -18.36
CA ILE A 95 15.89 -0.75 -18.42
C ILE A 95 16.44 -0.28 -17.07
N ASP A 96 16.01 -0.91 -15.98
CA ASP A 96 16.43 -0.63 -14.60
C ASP A 96 16.02 -1.79 -13.68
N TYR A 97 16.39 -1.72 -12.40
CA TYR A 97 15.93 -2.62 -11.36
C TYR A 97 15.32 -1.85 -10.19
N LEU A 98 14.09 -2.21 -9.82
CA LEU A 98 13.41 -1.65 -8.66
C LEU A 98 13.75 -2.49 -7.42
N GLN A 99 14.37 -1.84 -6.42
CA GLN A 99 14.68 -2.47 -5.14
C GLN A 99 13.49 -2.37 -4.18
N ILE A 100 12.86 -3.51 -3.89
CA ILE A 100 11.75 -3.59 -2.94
C ILE A 100 11.91 -4.79 -1.99
N PRO A 101 11.26 -4.77 -0.81
CA PRO A 101 11.15 -5.95 0.03
C PRO A 101 10.66 -7.17 -0.77
N HIS A 102 11.38 -8.28 -0.66
CA HIS A 102 11.09 -9.53 -1.38
C HIS A 102 9.66 -10.04 -1.08
N SER A 103 9.15 -9.78 0.12
CA SER A 103 7.78 -10.11 0.53
C SER A 103 6.69 -9.39 -0.27
N LEU A 104 7.03 -8.29 -0.95
CA LEU A 104 6.10 -7.54 -1.80
C LEU A 104 6.17 -7.96 -3.27
N VAL A 105 7.15 -8.78 -3.68
CA VAL A 105 7.34 -9.16 -5.08
C VAL A 105 6.35 -10.27 -5.45
N PRO A 106 5.44 -10.03 -6.41
CA PRO A 106 4.56 -11.09 -6.91
C PRO A 106 5.37 -12.20 -7.60
N LYS A 107 4.79 -13.39 -7.67
CA LYS A 107 5.41 -14.48 -8.44
C LYS A 107 5.51 -14.08 -9.91
N ASN A 108 6.72 -14.10 -10.47
CA ASN A 108 7.02 -13.59 -11.81
C ASN A 108 6.66 -12.09 -12.00
N GLY A 109 6.58 -11.33 -10.91
CA GLY A 109 6.28 -9.91 -10.96
C GLY A 109 7.39 -9.09 -11.59
N PHE A 110 7.01 -8.01 -12.26
CA PHE A 110 7.91 -7.05 -12.87
C PHE A 110 7.42 -5.62 -12.62
N SER A 111 8.28 -4.63 -12.82
CA SER A 111 7.91 -3.22 -12.71
C SER A 111 7.73 -2.61 -14.10
N LEU A 112 6.72 -1.76 -14.25
CA LEU A 112 6.56 -0.90 -15.43
C LEU A 112 6.84 0.55 -15.05
N ARG A 113 7.71 1.22 -15.81
CA ARG A 113 7.90 2.66 -15.67
C ARG A 113 6.85 3.41 -16.49
N VAL A 114 6.06 4.24 -15.81
CA VAL A 114 4.99 5.06 -16.41
C VAL A 114 5.61 6.07 -17.38
N GLN A 115 5.01 6.19 -18.56
CA GLN A 115 5.36 7.20 -19.57
C GLN A 115 4.10 7.93 -20.01
N GLY A 116 4.18 9.27 -20.02
CA GLY A 116 3.08 10.16 -20.35
C GLY A 116 2.01 10.28 -19.25
N GLU A 117 0.91 10.94 -19.60
CA GLU A 117 -0.08 11.45 -18.64
C GLU A 117 -1.43 10.71 -18.69
N SER A 118 -1.51 9.57 -19.39
CA SER A 118 -2.79 8.87 -19.65
C SER A 118 -3.48 8.31 -18.40
N MET A 119 -2.79 8.31 -17.26
CA MET A 119 -3.29 7.89 -15.95
C MET A 119 -3.50 9.06 -15.00
N LEU A 120 -3.33 10.32 -15.45
CA LEU A 120 -3.61 11.48 -14.62
C LEU A 120 -5.13 11.68 -14.47
N TYR A 121 -5.59 11.80 -13.23
CA TYR A 121 -6.95 12.21 -12.96
C TYR A 121 -7.10 13.71 -13.20
N ASP A 122 -8.01 14.10 -14.10
CA ASP A 122 -8.39 15.49 -14.29
C ASP A 122 -9.66 15.84 -13.49
N SER A 123 -9.73 17.08 -13.02
CA SER A 123 -10.90 17.61 -12.30
C SER A 123 -11.86 18.38 -13.21
N SER A 124 -11.72 18.17 -14.52
CA SER A 124 -12.52 18.84 -15.55
C SER A 124 -13.96 18.29 -15.60
N GLU A 125 -14.87 19.03 -16.21
CA GLU A 125 -16.25 18.57 -16.42
C GLU A 125 -16.33 17.38 -17.40
N SER A 126 -15.28 17.13 -18.19
CA SER A 126 -15.19 15.96 -19.09
C SER A 126 -14.77 14.67 -18.38
N GLN A 127 -14.41 14.74 -17.09
CA GLN A 127 -14.03 13.56 -16.32
C GLN A 127 -15.24 12.63 -16.10
N LEU A 128 -15.17 11.43 -16.66
CA LEU A 128 -16.22 10.41 -16.51
C LEU A 128 -16.18 9.74 -15.12
N LEU A 129 -15.00 9.67 -14.52
CA LEU A 129 -14.78 8.97 -13.25
C LEU A 129 -14.94 9.93 -12.07
N GLY A 130 -15.77 9.56 -11.09
CA GLY A 130 -15.93 10.39 -9.89
C GLY A 130 -14.64 10.57 -9.06
N PRO A 131 -14.59 11.56 -8.15
CA PRO A 131 -13.37 11.92 -7.38
C PRO A 131 -12.73 10.77 -6.58
N LYS A 132 -13.49 9.73 -6.24
CA LYS A 132 -12.98 8.53 -5.56
C LYS A 132 -11.90 7.79 -6.36
N TYR A 133 -11.84 8.00 -7.68
CA TYR A 133 -10.86 7.37 -8.56
C TYR A 133 -9.56 8.16 -8.70
N ALA A 134 -9.49 9.39 -8.19
CA ALA A 134 -8.27 10.21 -8.21
C ALA A 134 -7.07 9.53 -7.54
N LYS A 135 -7.31 8.63 -6.58
CA LYS A 135 -6.28 7.82 -5.91
C LYS A 135 -5.53 6.84 -6.83
N TYR A 136 -6.05 6.60 -8.03
CA TYR A 136 -5.42 5.74 -9.04
C TYR A 136 -4.58 6.55 -10.04
N THR A 137 -4.36 7.84 -9.78
CA THR A 137 -3.47 8.69 -10.58
C THR A 137 -2.06 8.14 -10.56
N LEU A 138 -1.43 8.07 -11.73
CA LEU A 138 -0.02 7.69 -11.88
C LEU A 138 0.71 8.75 -12.69
N TYR A 139 1.82 9.24 -12.16
CA TYR A 139 2.65 10.27 -12.77
C TYR A 139 3.76 9.67 -13.63
N GLU A 140 4.21 10.42 -14.63
CA GLU A 140 5.35 10.02 -15.45
C GLU A 140 6.59 9.72 -14.59
N GLY A 141 7.28 8.63 -14.92
CA GLY A 141 8.46 8.16 -14.20
C GLY A 141 8.18 7.28 -12.98
N GLU A 142 6.92 7.18 -12.52
CA GLU A 142 6.55 6.25 -11.45
C GLU A 142 6.73 4.79 -11.87
N ASN A 143 7.02 3.93 -10.89
CA ASN A 143 7.14 2.49 -11.09
C ASN A 143 5.89 1.78 -10.58
N ILE A 144 5.27 0.95 -11.42
CA ILE A 144 4.12 0.12 -11.06
C ILE A 144 4.59 -1.33 -10.96
N LEU A 145 4.40 -1.93 -9.78
CA LEU A 145 4.63 -3.36 -9.60
C LEU A 145 3.45 -4.16 -10.17
N VAL A 146 3.73 -5.00 -11.16
CA VAL A 146 2.74 -5.82 -11.86
C VAL A 146 2.79 -7.24 -11.33
N ASP A 147 1.61 -7.75 -10.95
CA ASP A 147 1.38 -9.16 -10.64
C ASP A 147 0.71 -9.83 -11.87
N PRO A 148 1.41 -10.68 -12.63
CA PRO A 148 0.84 -11.34 -13.80
C PRO A 148 0.04 -12.61 -13.46
N SER A 149 -0.11 -12.97 -12.18
CA SER A 149 -0.75 -14.23 -11.79
C SER A 149 -2.28 -14.22 -11.90
N GLU A 150 -2.92 -13.06 -11.77
CA GLU A 150 -4.36 -12.89 -11.94
C GLU A 150 -4.68 -12.30 -13.31
N ILE A 151 -5.40 -13.06 -14.12
CA ILE A 151 -5.75 -12.70 -15.50
C ILE A 151 -7.26 -12.56 -15.70
N SER A 152 -8.07 -12.90 -14.70
CA SER A 152 -9.53 -12.82 -14.76
C SER A 152 -9.99 -11.37 -14.60
N PRO A 153 -10.59 -10.73 -15.64
CA PRO A 153 -11.00 -9.33 -15.55
C PRO A 153 -12.00 -9.07 -14.41
N GLN A 154 -12.82 -10.06 -14.06
CA GLN A 154 -13.80 -9.92 -12.98
C GLN A 154 -13.14 -9.76 -11.60
N ASN A 155 -11.95 -10.33 -11.39
CA ASN A 155 -11.18 -10.22 -10.15
C ASN A 155 -10.29 -8.97 -10.10
N LEU A 156 -10.27 -8.21 -11.19
CA LEU A 156 -9.41 -7.04 -11.41
C LEU A 156 -10.19 -5.72 -11.41
N VAL A 157 -11.50 -5.74 -11.18
CA VAL A 157 -12.31 -4.52 -11.05
C VAL A 157 -11.81 -3.64 -9.90
N ASP A 158 -11.78 -2.33 -10.13
CA ASP A 158 -11.24 -1.29 -9.23
C ASP A 158 -9.73 -1.43 -8.96
N LYS A 159 -8.99 -2.01 -9.92
CA LYS A 159 -7.52 -2.10 -9.91
C LYS A 159 -6.92 -1.46 -11.16
N ILE A 160 -5.67 -1.02 -11.02
CA ILE A 160 -4.82 -0.71 -12.18
C ILE A 160 -4.40 -2.02 -12.83
N VAL A 161 -4.63 -2.12 -14.13
CA VAL A 161 -4.33 -3.30 -14.93
C VAL A 161 -3.42 -2.92 -16.09
N VAL A 162 -2.63 -3.90 -16.53
CA VAL A 162 -1.94 -3.85 -17.81
C VAL A 162 -2.82 -4.60 -18.81
N ALA A 163 -3.40 -3.88 -19.76
CA ALA A 163 -4.24 -4.41 -20.82
C ALA A 163 -3.49 -4.37 -22.15
N ARG A 164 -3.69 -5.36 -23.02
CA ARG A 164 -3.11 -5.36 -24.38
C ARG A 164 -4.20 -5.08 -25.40
N ASN A 165 -3.95 -4.16 -26.32
CA ASN A 165 -4.77 -3.88 -27.50
C ASN A 165 -3.97 -4.15 -28.79
N SER A 166 -4.52 -3.76 -29.95
CA SER A 166 -3.86 -3.90 -31.25
C SER A 166 -2.56 -3.11 -31.37
N ASP A 167 -2.42 -2.05 -30.57
CA ASP A 167 -1.35 -1.05 -30.68
C ASP A 167 -0.26 -1.27 -29.62
N GLY A 168 -0.46 -2.21 -28.68
CA GLY A 168 0.50 -2.58 -27.64
C GLY A 168 -0.14 -2.89 -26.29
N ALA A 169 0.67 -2.94 -25.23
CA ALA A 169 0.19 -2.97 -23.85
C ALA A 169 -0.18 -1.55 -23.41
N THR A 170 -1.10 -1.37 -22.44
CA THR A 170 -1.55 -0.12 -21.79
C THR A 170 -1.88 -0.30 -20.33
N VAL A 171 -1.50 0.69 -19.51
CA VAL A 171 -1.90 0.75 -18.10
C VAL A 171 -3.22 1.51 -18.04
N LYS A 172 -4.25 0.92 -17.44
CA LYS A 172 -5.58 1.53 -17.27
C LYS A 172 -6.20 1.11 -15.94
N LEU A 173 -7.15 1.90 -15.44
CA LEU A 173 -8.05 1.47 -14.38
C LEU A 173 -9.13 0.59 -15.00
N LEU A 174 -9.28 -0.66 -14.53
CA LEU A 174 -10.41 -1.50 -14.89
C LEU A 174 -11.57 -1.21 -13.93
N TYR A 175 -12.72 -0.83 -14.44
CA TYR A 175 -13.91 -0.58 -13.63
C TYR A 175 -15.16 -1.18 -14.27
N LYS A 176 -16.23 -1.27 -13.48
CA LYS A 176 -17.50 -1.84 -13.92
C LYS A 176 -18.58 -0.76 -13.90
N ASP A 177 -19.23 -0.55 -15.04
CA ASP A 177 -20.41 0.30 -15.16
C ASP A 177 -21.51 -0.41 -15.97
N ASN A 178 -22.76 -0.33 -15.51
CA ASN A 178 -23.92 -0.93 -16.18
C ASN A 178 -23.72 -2.39 -16.63
N ASN A 179 -23.10 -3.21 -15.78
CA ASN A 179 -22.73 -4.62 -16.06
C ASN A 179 -21.71 -4.84 -17.19
N ARG A 180 -21.06 -3.79 -17.68
CA ARG A 180 -19.94 -3.84 -18.63
C ARG A 180 -18.64 -3.47 -17.92
N LEU A 181 -17.55 -4.06 -18.39
CA LEU A 181 -16.20 -3.73 -17.94
C LEU A 181 -15.62 -2.68 -18.88
N TYR A 182 -14.97 -1.69 -18.29
CA TYR A 182 -14.31 -0.57 -18.97
C TYR A 182 -12.87 -0.47 -18.48
#